data_AF-A0A1L4BVY8-F1
#
_entry.id   AF-A0A1L4BVY8-F1
#
_cell.length_a   1.000
_cell.length_b   1.000
_cell.length_c   1.000
_cell.angle_alpha   90.00
_cell.angle_beta   90.00
_cell.angle_gamma   90.00
#
_symmetry.space_group_name_H-M   'P 1'
#
loop_
_entity.id
_entity.type
_entity.pdbx_description
1 polymer ?
#
loop_
_entity_poly.entity_id
_entity_poly.type
_entity_poly.pdbx_seq_one_letter_code
_entity_poly.pdbx_strand_id
1 'polypeptide(L)'
;MSNNDMEFFTGKDEDAFLSAWQKQYGDLSEEEIDELYTKIAEEIDREVKAGEHELGDVFEYIGIKVGKSDYNQFHQVYLFEEEK
;
A
#
# COMPACT_ATOMS: atom_id res chain seq x y z
N MET A 1 -13.55 9.57 -9.12
CA MET A 1 -12.79 9.30 -7.90
C MET A 1 -12.89 7.81 -7.70
N SER A 2 -11.77 7.10 -7.80
CA SER A 2 -11.75 5.68 -7.44
C SER A 2 -11.92 5.62 -5.92
N ASN A 3 -12.90 4.87 -5.42
CA ASN A 3 -13.11 4.63 -3.99
C ASN A 3 -12.20 3.48 -3.52
N ASN A 4 -10.94 3.49 -3.93
CA ASN A 4 -10.02 2.43 -3.58
C ASN A 4 -9.25 2.86 -2.34
N ASP A 5 -9.42 2.12 -1.26
CA ASP A 5 -8.66 2.27 -0.03
C ASP A 5 -7.61 1.16 0.04
N MET A 6 -6.61 1.35 0.92
CA MET A 6 -5.67 0.30 1.29
C MET A 6 -5.69 0.04 2.78
N GLU A 7 -5.40 -1.20 3.15
CA GLU A 7 -5.21 -1.64 4.52
C GLU A 7 -4.06 -2.64 4.59
N PHE A 8 -3.48 -2.80 5.78
CA PHE A 8 -2.51 -3.84 6.07
C PHE A 8 -3.18 -5.03 6.76
N PHE A 9 -2.72 -6.26 6.49
CA PHE A 9 -3.24 -7.46 7.14
C PHE A 9 -3.07 -7.42 8.66
N THR A 10 -1.97 -6.85 9.13
CA THR A 10 -1.71 -6.62 10.55
C THR A 10 -1.10 -5.25 10.77
N GLY A 11 -1.31 -4.67 11.96
CA GLY A 11 -0.63 -3.43 12.36
C GLY A 11 0.90 -3.55 12.40
N LYS A 12 1.45 -4.78 12.46
CA LYS A 12 2.90 -5.00 12.35
C LYS A 12 3.41 -4.74 10.93
N ASP A 13 2.62 -5.10 9.93
CA ASP A 13 2.99 -4.87 8.52
C ASP A 13 2.95 -3.38 8.21
N GLU A 14 1.93 -2.69 8.75
CA GLU A 14 1.82 -1.23 8.70
C GLU A 14 3.01 -0.54 9.37
N ASP A 15 3.33 -0.91 10.61
CA ASP A 15 4.48 -0.35 11.35
C ASP A 15 5.80 -0.56 10.59
N ALA A 16 5.99 -1.72 9.96
CA ALA A 16 7.18 -2.03 9.17
C ALA A 16 7.29 -1.13 7.94
N PHE A 17 6.19 -0.96 7.21
CA PHE A 17 6.12 -0.06 6.06
C PHE A 17 6.39 1.40 6.46
N LEU A 18 5.66 1.92 7.46
CA LEU A 18 5.82 3.30 7.94
C LEU A 18 7.23 3.54 8.46
N SER A 19 7.81 2.59 9.19
CA SER A 19 9.20 2.69 9.67
C SER A 19 10.20 2.76 8.50
N ALA A 20 10.00 1.95 7.45
CA ALA A 20 10.84 1.98 6.26
C ALA A 20 10.69 3.30 5.50
N TRP A 21 9.45 3.77 5.35
CA TRP A 21 9.14 5.05 4.73
C TRP A 21 9.78 6.21 5.46
N GLN A 22 9.56 6.32 6.78
CA GLN A 22 10.06 7.41 7.61
C GLN A 22 11.59 7.46 7.64
N LYS A 23 12.24 6.29 7.56
CA LYS A 23 13.69 6.21 7.45
C LYS A 23 14.23 6.79 6.14
N GLN A 24 13.48 6.71 5.04
CA GLN A 24 13.92 7.19 3.73
C GLN A 24 13.46 8.63 3.44
N TYR A 25 12.23 8.98 3.82
CA TYR A 25 11.56 10.21 3.44
C TYR A 25 11.27 11.17 4.61
N GLY A 26 11.46 10.73 5.86
CA GLY A 26 11.20 11.50 7.07
C GLY A 26 9.84 11.19 7.71
N ASP A 27 9.64 11.74 8.92
CA ASP A 27 8.41 11.54 9.69
C ASP A 27 7.18 12.07 8.95
N LEU A 28 6.05 11.38 9.14
CA LEU A 28 4.75 11.76 8.58
C LEU A 28 3.78 12.09 9.72
N SER A 29 2.97 13.12 9.52
CA SER A 29 1.77 13.36 10.33
C SER A 29 0.64 12.39 9.94
N GLU A 30 -0.39 12.29 10.79
CA GLU A 30 -1.56 11.45 10.52
C GLU A 30 -2.24 11.81 9.19
N GLU A 31 -2.36 13.11 8.87
CA GLU A 31 -2.90 13.58 7.59
C GLU A 31 -2.05 13.15 6.40
N GLU A 32 -0.72 13.15 6.54
CA GLU A 32 0.19 12.71 5.48
C GLU A 32 0.19 11.19 5.30
N ILE A 33 -0.08 10.42 6.36
CA ILE A 33 -0.25 8.97 6.30
C ILE A 33 -1.51 8.62 5.51
N ASP A 34 -2.64 9.27 5.81
CA ASP A 34 -3.89 9.06 5.07
C ASP A 34 -3.74 9.40 3.58
N GLU A 35 -3.04 10.51 3.27
CA GLU A 35 -2.72 10.86 1.89
C GLU A 35 -1.79 9.83 1.22
N LEU A 36 -0.79 9.32 1.95
CA LEU A 36 0.13 8.31 1.44
C LEU A 36 -0.63 7.04 1.07
N TYR A 37 -1.53 6.58 1.94
CA TYR A 37 -2.34 5.40 1.69
C TYR A 37 -3.26 5.56 0.50
N THR A 38 -3.90 6.72 0.38
CA THR A 38 -4.71 7.06 -0.80
C THR A 38 -3.87 6.98 -2.08
N LYS A 39 -2.66 7.57 -2.08
CA LYS A 39 -1.79 7.56 -3.26
C LYS A 39 -1.30 6.15 -3.62
N ILE A 40 -0.98 5.33 -2.63
CA ILE A 40 -0.60 3.92 -2.84
C ILE A 40 -1.76 3.14 -3.44
N ALA A 41 -2.96 3.29 -2.90
CA ALA A 41 -4.16 2.61 -3.41
C ALA A 41 -4.52 3.02 -4.85
N GLU A 42 -4.35 4.29 -5.19
CA GLU A 42 -4.51 4.78 -6.57
C GLU A 42 -3.42 4.22 -7.51
N GLU A 43 -2.17 4.14 -7.04
CA GLU A 43 -1.05 3.65 -7.83
C GLU A 43 -1.19 2.16 -8.14
N ILE A 44 -1.42 1.32 -7.13
CA ILE A 44 -1.59 -0.12 -7.33
C ILE A 44 -2.82 -0.42 -8.21
N ASP A 45 -3.91 0.32 -8.05
CA ASP A 45 -5.09 0.16 -8.90
C ASP A 45 -4.78 0.48 -10.37
N ARG A 46 -3.98 1.53 -10.61
CA ARG A 46 -3.53 1.87 -11.94
C ARG A 46 -2.66 0.76 -12.52
N GLU A 47 -1.69 0.26 -11.76
CA GLU A 47 -0.76 -0.77 -12.21
C GLU A 47 -1.45 -2.11 -12.47
N VAL A 48 -2.36 -2.53 -11.59
CA VAL A 48 -3.17 -3.75 -11.77
C VAL A 48 -4.05 -3.63 -13.01
N LYS A 49 -4.69 -2.47 -13.24
CA LYS A 49 -5.51 -2.23 -14.45
C LYS A 49 -4.68 -2.16 -15.73
N ALA A 50 -3.44 -1.66 -15.63
CA ALA A 50 -2.50 -1.62 -16.74
C ALA A 50 -1.85 -2.99 -17.02
N GLY A 51 -1.93 -3.93 -16.06
CA GLY A 51 -1.22 -5.21 -16.10
C GLY A 51 0.27 -5.07 -15.79
N GLU A 52 0.68 -3.97 -15.15
CA GLU A 52 2.04 -3.72 -14.70
C GLU A 52 2.33 -4.41 -13.35
N HIS A 53 1.29 -4.65 -12.55
CA HIS A 53 1.36 -5.33 -11.26
C HIS A 53 0.33 -6.47 -11.18
N GLU A 54 0.75 -7.64 -10.67
CA GLU A 54 -0.12 -8.79 -10.46
C GLU A 54 -0.48 -8.92 -8.97
N LEU A 55 -1.78 -9.10 -8.68
CA LEU A 55 -2.23 -9.34 -7.30
C LEU A 55 -1.60 -10.64 -6.79
N GLY A 56 -1.05 -10.59 -5.58
CA GLY A 56 -0.26 -11.65 -4.99
C GLY A 56 1.24 -11.44 -5.11
N ASP A 57 1.71 -10.46 -5.88
CA ASP A 57 3.12 -10.05 -5.89
C ASP A 57 3.37 -8.91 -4.89
N VAL A 58 4.65 -8.74 -4.54
CA VAL A 58 5.13 -7.64 -3.71
C VAL A 58 5.03 -6.33 -4.48
N PHE A 59 4.26 -5.39 -3.94
CA PHE A 59 4.13 -4.05 -4.47
C PHE A 59 5.19 -3.13 -3.86
N GLU A 60 5.82 -2.32 -4.71
CA GLU A 60 6.80 -1.31 -4.31
C GLU A 60 6.29 0.09 -4.68
N TYR A 61 6.13 0.96 -3.69
CA TYR A 61 5.73 2.34 -3.91
C TYR A 61 6.94 3.27 -3.76
N ILE A 62 7.34 3.91 -4.87
CA ILE A 62 8.46 4.86 -4.92
C ILE A 62 9.74 4.27 -4.26
N GLY A 63 10.00 2.99 -4.52
CA GLY A 63 11.18 2.27 -4.02
C GLY A 63 11.09 1.78 -2.57
N ILE A 64 9.95 1.94 -1.90
CA ILE A 64 9.65 1.28 -0.63
C ILE A 64 8.74 0.08 -0.88
N LYS A 65 9.12 -1.08 -0.35
CA LYS A 65 8.24 -2.26 -0.33
C LYS A 65 7.05 -1.99 0.58
N VAL A 66 5.85 -1.97 0.00
CA VAL A 66 4.60 -1.88 0.76
C VAL A 66 4.25 -3.25 1.31
N GLY A 67 4.35 -4.29 0.47
CA GLY A 67 4.08 -5.66 0.87
C GLY A 67 3.46 -6.46 -0.26
N LYS A 68 3.19 -7.74 0.01
CA LYS A 68 2.43 -8.60 -0.88
C LYS A 68 1.00 -8.07 -0.99
N SER A 69 0.60 -7.74 -2.20
CA SER A 69 -0.71 -7.18 -2.48
C SER A 69 -1.79 -8.24 -2.61
N ASP A 70 -3.00 -7.94 -2.15
CA ASP A 70 -4.23 -8.67 -2.41
C ASP A 70 -5.37 -7.66 -2.59
N TYR A 71 -6.51 -8.08 -3.13
CA TYR A 71 -7.66 -7.21 -3.34
C TYR A 71 -8.94 -7.83 -2.81
N ASN A 72 -9.52 -7.20 -1.80
CA ASN A 72 -10.82 -7.59 -1.27
C ASN A 72 -11.93 -6.99 -2.14
N GLN A 73 -12.48 -7.79 -3.06
CA GLN A 73 -13.56 -7.36 -3.95
C GLN A 73 -14.85 -6.93 -3.23
N PHE A 74 -15.12 -7.48 -2.03
CA PHE A 74 -16.34 -7.14 -1.27
C PHE A 74 -16.26 -5.77 -0.64
N HIS A 75 -15.08 -5.40 -0.14
CA HIS A 75 -14.82 -4.13 0.53
C HIS A 75 -14.19 -3.08 -0.41
N GLN A 76 -13.74 -3.50 -1.59
CA GLN A 76 -13.01 -2.70 -2.57
C GLN A 76 -11.70 -2.12 -2.03
N VAL A 77 -11.02 -2.87 -1.15
CA VAL A 77 -9.80 -2.47 -0.45
C VAL A 77 -8.62 -3.32 -0.91
N TYR A 78 -7.47 -2.68 -1.15
CA TYR A 78 -6.20 -3.37 -1.35
C TYR A 78 -5.58 -3.76 -0.01
N LEU A 79 -5.23 -5.02 0.15
CA LEU A 79 -4.63 -5.55 1.38
C LEU A 79 -3.15 -5.81 1.16
N PHE A 80 -2.32 -5.42 2.14
CA PHE A 80 -0.87 -5.61 2.08
C PHE A 80 -0.35 -6.44 3.26
N GLU A 81 0.47 -7.44 2.97
CA GLU A 81 1.14 -8.29 3.96
C GLU A 81 2.66 -8.14 3.86
N GLU A 82 3.38 -8.08 4.98
CA GLU A 82 4.84 -8.13 4.96
C GLU A 82 5.30 -9.53 4.49
N GLU A 83 6.12 -9.58 3.43
CA GLU A 83 6.75 -10.82 3.01
C GLU A 83 7.87 -11.18 4.02
N LYS A 84 7.66 -12.26 4.77
CA LYS A 84 8.58 -12.75 5.83
C LYS A 84 9.95 -13.21 5.33
#